data_AF-A0A180EHI3-F1
#
_entry.id   AF-A0A180EHI3-F1
#
_cell.length_a   1.000
_cell.length_b   1.000
_cell.length_c   1.000
_cell.angle_alpha   90.00
_cell.angle_beta   90.00
_cell.angle_gamma   90.00
#
_symmetry.space_group_name_H-M   'P 1'
#
loop_
_entity.id
_entity.type
_entity.pdbx_description
1 polymer ?
#
loop_
_entity_poly.entity_id
_entity_poly.type
_entity_poly.pdbx_seq_one_letter_code
_entity_poly.pdbx_strand_id
1 'polypeptide(L)'
;MSKKQIARTKARRQEVLAYAESVRADYQSGELEPKRTTGGLGYLIHERGEGRQLLRGERAQVLYVGMLSRTGEVFDENFSSGRPFSFHLGTGEVIGGWDIGIGLLRRGDRATLFIPPALGYGSDGYPPEIPGGAELLFYVELV
;
A
#
# COMPACT_ATOMS: atom_id res chain seq x y z
N MET A 1 -3.73 17.34 -9.00
CA MET A 1 -5.06 16.78 -9.33
C MET A 1 -6.12 17.87 -9.35
N SER A 2 -7.11 17.76 -10.24
CA SER A 2 -8.27 18.66 -10.33
C SER A 2 -9.32 18.36 -9.26
N LYS A 3 -10.24 19.31 -9.00
CA LYS A 3 -11.36 19.11 -8.06
C LYS A 3 -12.22 17.89 -8.42
N LYS A 4 -12.43 17.63 -9.72
CA LYS A 4 -13.18 16.47 -10.23
C LYS A 4 -12.48 15.16 -9.89
N GLN A 5 -11.15 15.10 -10.02
CA GLN A 5 -10.37 13.92 -9.65
C GLN A 5 -10.43 13.66 -8.14
N ILE A 6 -10.28 14.70 -7.31
CA ILE A 6 -10.39 14.59 -5.84
C ILE A 6 -11.76 14.04 -5.44
N ALA A 7 -12.86 14.58 -6.00
CA ALA A 7 -14.20 14.10 -5.70
C ALA A 7 -14.40 12.62 -6.10
N ARG A 8 -13.87 12.21 -7.26
CA ARG A 8 -13.89 10.81 -7.70
C ARG A 8 -13.11 9.91 -6.75
N THR A 9 -11.93 10.32 -6.30
CA THR A 9 -11.14 9.55 -5.34
C THR A 9 -11.91 9.36 -4.02
N LYS A 10 -12.50 10.43 -3.48
CA LYS A 10 -13.31 10.34 -2.26
C LYS A 10 -14.49 9.39 -2.38
N ALA A 11 -15.19 9.41 -3.52
CA ALA A 11 -16.33 8.55 -3.77
C ALA A 11 -15.97 7.05 -3.78
N ARG A 12 -14.73 6.70 -4.12
CA ARG A 12 -14.24 5.31 -4.16
C ARG A 12 -13.85 4.73 -2.80
N ARG A 13 -13.84 5.53 -1.73
CA ARG A 13 -13.31 5.11 -0.42
C ARG A 13 -13.92 3.79 0.08
N GLN A 14 -15.25 3.68 0.08
CA GLN A 14 -15.91 2.49 0.63
C GLN A 14 -15.66 1.24 -0.22
N GLU A 15 -15.64 1.40 -1.55
CA GLU A 15 -15.29 0.31 -2.49
C GLU A 15 -13.86 -0.17 -2.26
N VAL A 16 -12.90 0.74 -2.12
CA VAL A 16 -11.49 0.40 -1.91
C VAL A 16 -11.26 -0.24 -0.54
N LEU A 17 -11.93 0.24 0.51
CA LEU A 17 -11.86 -0.39 1.84
C LEU A 17 -12.41 -1.83 1.80
N ALA A 18 -13.57 -2.03 1.17
CA ALA A 18 -14.15 -3.36 1.03
C ALA A 18 -13.26 -4.30 0.21
N TYR A 19 -12.66 -3.79 -0.87
CA TYR A 19 -11.72 -4.55 -1.69
C TYR A 19 -10.45 -4.94 -0.93
N ALA A 20 -9.83 -3.98 -0.22
CA ALA A 20 -8.63 -4.25 0.56
C ALA A 20 -8.89 -5.29 1.67
N GLU A 21 -10.06 -5.22 2.32
CA GLU A 21 -10.48 -6.20 3.33
C GLU A 21 -10.74 -7.59 2.72
N SER A 22 -11.35 -7.67 1.52
CA SER A 22 -11.52 -8.94 0.80
C SER A 22 -10.16 -9.58 0.49
N VAL A 23 -9.20 -8.82 -0.05
CA VAL A 23 -7.85 -9.34 -0.33
C VAL A 23 -7.14 -9.79 0.95
N ARG A 24 -7.34 -9.07 2.06
CA ARG A 24 -6.79 -9.47 3.37
C ARG A 24 -7.40 -10.78 3.84
N ALA A 25 -8.72 -10.95 3.73
CA ALA A 25 -9.42 -12.16 4.13
C ALA A 25 -8.90 -13.38 3.35
N ASP A 26 -8.78 -13.27 2.03
CA ASP A 26 -8.27 -14.35 1.17
C ASP A 26 -6.80 -14.69 1.50
N TYR A 27 -5.98 -13.68 1.85
CA TYR A 27 -4.60 -13.90 2.30
C TYR A 27 -4.55 -14.62 3.65
N GLN A 28 -5.40 -14.22 4.61
CA GLN A 28 -5.45 -14.84 5.93
C GLN A 28 -6.02 -16.26 5.91
N SER A 29 -6.92 -16.58 4.96
CA SER A 29 -7.42 -17.95 4.77
C SER A 29 -6.45 -18.86 4.02
N GLY A 30 -5.42 -18.29 3.38
CA GLY A 30 -4.47 -19.02 2.53
C GLY A 30 -4.99 -19.30 1.12
N GLU A 31 -6.16 -18.77 0.75
CA GLU A 31 -6.68 -18.83 -0.63
C GLU A 31 -5.87 -17.96 -1.58
N LEU A 32 -5.16 -16.96 -1.04
CA LEU A 32 -4.32 -16.05 -1.79
C LEU A 32 -2.86 -16.12 -1.35
N GLU A 33 -1.99 -16.56 -2.25
CA GLU A 33 -0.54 -16.52 -2.08
C GLU A 33 0.07 -15.37 -2.91
N PRO A 34 0.60 -14.32 -2.28
CA PRO A 34 1.21 -13.21 -3.02
C PRO A 34 2.60 -13.59 -3.55
N LYS A 35 3.02 -12.94 -4.63
CA LYS A 35 4.41 -13.03 -5.09
C LYS A 35 5.32 -12.43 -4.03
N ARG A 36 6.49 -13.04 -3.82
CA ARG A 36 7.46 -12.58 -2.81
C ARG A 36 8.78 -12.17 -3.43
N THR A 37 9.34 -11.09 -2.92
CA THR A 37 10.75 -10.71 -3.18
C THR A 37 11.68 -11.55 -2.29
N THR A 38 12.97 -11.55 -2.59
CA THR A 38 14.01 -12.19 -1.73
C THR A 38 14.00 -11.63 -0.30
N GLY A 39 13.61 -10.37 -0.11
CA GLY A 39 13.50 -9.72 1.20
C GLY A 39 12.21 -10.03 1.95
N GLY A 40 11.35 -10.91 1.43
CA GLY A 40 10.12 -11.34 2.10
C GLY A 40 8.90 -10.43 1.87
N LEU A 41 9.07 -9.25 1.25
CA LEU A 41 7.93 -8.42 0.82
C LEU A 41 7.04 -9.22 -0.12
N GLY A 42 5.77 -9.37 0.26
CA GLY A 42 4.73 -9.89 -0.60
C GLY A 42 4.07 -8.78 -1.43
N TYR A 43 3.67 -9.09 -2.66
CA TYR A 43 2.93 -8.16 -3.50
C TYR A 43 1.96 -8.89 -4.44
N LEU A 44 0.86 -8.23 -4.73
CA LEU A 44 -0.17 -8.64 -5.68
C LEU A 44 -0.58 -7.43 -6.51
N ILE A 45 -0.53 -7.55 -7.83
CA ILE A 45 -0.92 -6.46 -8.74
C ILE A 45 -2.27 -6.82 -9.33
N HIS A 46 -3.29 -6.05 -8.95
CA HIS A 46 -4.69 -6.27 -9.28
C HIS A 46 -5.02 -5.74 -10.68
N GLU A 47 -4.45 -4.57 -10.98
CA GLU A 47 -4.67 -3.86 -12.24
C GLU A 47 -3.35 -3.26 -12.70
N ARG A 48 -3.04 -3.48 -13.98
CA ARG A 48 -1.82 -2.95 -14.60
C ARG A 48 -2.09 -1.60 -15.22
N GLY A 49 -1.32 -0.61 -14.80
CA GLY A 49 -1.23 0.68 -15.45
C GLY A 49 -0.41 0.63 -16.74
N GLU A 50 -0.60 1.66 -17.56
CA GLU A 50 0.07 1.82 -18.86
C GLU A 50 1.36 2.65 -18.77
N GLY A 51 1.62 3.28 -17.62
CA GLY A 51 2.79 4.13 -17.44
C GLY A 51 4.08 3.34 -17.24
N ARG A 52 5.20 4.06 -17.18
CA ARG A 52 6.49 3.46 -16.84
C ARG A 52 6.65 3.25 -15.34
N GLN A 53 7.55 2.35 -15.00
CA GLN A 53 8.09 2.22 -13.65
C GLN A 53 8.87 3.50 -13.27
N LEU A 54 8.83 3.83 -11.99
CA LEU A 54 9.61 4.94 -11.45
C LEU A 54 11.06 4.53 -11.22
N LEU A 55 11.96 5.49 -11.38
CA LEU A 55 13.37 5.35 -11.04
C LEU A 55 13.61 5.86 -9.62
N ARG A 56 14.70 5.39 -9.00
CA ARG A 56 15.14 5.87 -7.69
C ARG A 56 15.31 7.39 -7.70
N GLY A 57 14.82 8.06 -6.67
CA GLY A 57 14.83 9.51 -6.50
C GLY A 57 13.68 10.22 -7.22
N GLU A 58 12.91 9.54 -8.06
CA GLU A 58 11.72 10.15 -8.66
C GLU A 58 10.59 10.29 -7.64
N ARG A 59 9.77 11.32 -7.84
CA ARG A 59 8.62 11.59 -7.00
C ARG A 59 7.48 10.61 -7.30
N ALA A 60 7.17 9.76 -6.34
CA ALA A 60 5.98 8.90 -6.34
C ALA A 60 4.77 9.66 -5.79
N GLN A 61 3.58 9.34 -6.29
CA GLN A 61 2.30 9.81 -5.77
C GLN A 61 1.39 8.61 -5.58
N VAL A 62 0.94 8.37 -4.35
CA VAL A 62 0.24 7.12 -3.99
C VAL A 62 -1.05 7.41 -3.25
N LEU A 63 -2.14 6.82 -3.71
CA LEU A 63 -3.36 6.65 -2.91
C LEU A 63 -3.28 5.30 -2.19
N TYR A 64 -3.68 5.23 -0.92
CA TYR A 64 -3.52 4.00 -0.16
C TYR A 64 -4.57 3.80 0.94
N VAL A 65 -4.68 2.54 1.35
CA VAL A 65 -5.26 2.10 2.62
C VAL A 65 -4.22 1.21 3.29
N GLY A 66 -3.84 1.53 4.52
CA GLY A 66 -2.98 0.73 5.39
C GLY A 66 -3.81 0.09 6.51
N MET A 67 -3.67 -1.22 6.66
CA MET A 67 -4.36 -1.99 7.69
C MET A 67 -3.47 -3.07 8.31
N LEU A 68 -3.80 -3.47 9.53
CA LEU A 68 -3.14 -4.59 10.20
C LEU A 68 -3.55 -5.90 9.52
N SER A 69 -2.59 -6.66 9.01
CA SER A 69 -2.83 -7.91 8.26
C SER A 69 -3.71 -8.89 9.05
N ARG A 70 -3.42 -9.04 10.36
CA ARG A 70 -4.10 -9.98 11.24
C ARG A 70 -5.54 -9.57 11.59
N THR A 71 -5.79 -8.28 11.87
CA THR A 71 -7.09 -7.84 12.42
C THR A 71 -7.98 -7.14 11.40
N GLY A 72 -7.45 -6.65 10.29
CA GLY A 72 -8.18 -5.81 9.33
C GLY A 72 -8.39 -4.37 9.80
N GLU A 73 -7.86 -4.00 10.97
CA GLU A 73 -7.97 -2.64 11.48
C GLU A 73 -7.19 -1.68 10.58
N VAL A 74 -7.93 -0.74 9.99
CA VAL A 74 -7.36 0.34 9.17
C VAL A 74 -6.76 1.37 10.11
N PHE A 75 -5.44 1.55 10.04
CA PHE A 75 -4.73 2.55 10.82
C PHE A 75 -4.52 3.87 10.05
N ASP A 76 -4.48 3.82 8.71
CA ASP A 76 -4.31 5.04 7.90
C ASP A 76 -4.83 4.87 6.46
N GLU A 77 -5.32 5.95 5.86
CA GLU A 77 -5.77 6.03 4.47
C GLU A 77 -5.90 7.47 3.98
N ASN A 78 -5.75 7.71 2.67
CA ASN A 78 -5.83 9.05 2.11
C ASN A 78 -6.97 9.26 1.09
N PHE A 79 -7.88 8.29 0.95
CA PHE A 79 -9.07 8.41 0.09
C PHE A 79 -10.09 9.41 0.65
N SER A 80 -10.24 9.52 1.97
CA SER A 80 -11.09 10.54 2.61
C SER A 80 -10.68 11.98 2.27
N SER A 81 -9.37 12.23 2.21
CA SER A 81 -8.81 13.50 1.74
C SER A 81 -8.92 13.65 0.21
N GLY A 82 -8.86 12.53 -0.50
CA GLY A 82 -8.81 12.43 -1.96
C GLY A 82 -7.49 12.96 -2.54
N ARG A 83 -6.43 13.09 -1.73
CA ARG A 83 -5.12 13.62 -2.14
C ARG A 83 -4.06 12.51 -2.00
N PRO A 84 -3.22 12.28 -3.02
CA PRO A 84 -2.17 11.28 -2.94
C PRO A 84 -1.07 11.75 -2.01
N PHE A 85 -0.50 10.82 -1.26
CA PHE A 85 0.73 11.01 -0.53
C PHE A 85 1.91 11.05 -1.50
N SER A 86 2.93 11.88 -1.25
CA SER A 86 4.07 12.06 -2.15
C SER A 86 5.38 11.90 -1.40
N PHE A 87 6.32 11.16 -1.99
CA PHE A 87 7.66 10.92 -1.45
C PHE A 87 8.64 10.63 -2.60
N HIS A 88 9.94 10.64 -2.31
CA HIS A 88 10.99 10.25 -3.26
C HIS A 88 11.32 8.76 -3.15
N LEU A 89 11.11 8.02 -4.24
CA LEU A 89 11.24 6.57 -4.25
C LEU A 89 12.68 6.10 -3.97
N GLY A 90 12.86 5.16 -3.05
CA GLY A 90 14.14 4.49 -2.81
C GLY A 90 15.16 5.38 -2.10
N THR A 91 14.68 6.36 -1.33
CA THR A 91 15.52 7.32 -0.60
C THR A 91 15.43 7.16 0.92
N GLY A 92 14.60 6.24 1.43
CA GLY A 92 14.39 6.05 2.86
C GLY A 92 13.41 7.06 3.48
N GLU A 93 12.64 7.79 2.69
CA GLU A 93 11.59 8.70 3.19
C GLU A 93 10.36 7.95 3.75
N VAL A 94 10.21 6.67 3.43
CA VAL A 94 9.11 5.79 3.84
C VAL A 94 9.66 4.45 4.35
N ILE A 95 8.80 3.63 4.96
CA ILE A 95 9.17 2.27 5.39
C ILE A 95 9.74 1.45 4.21
N GLY A 96 10.68 0.54 4.50
CA GLY A 96 11.39 -0.21 3.46
C GLY A 96 10.47 -1.00 2.53
N GLY A 97 9.34 -1.49 3.03
CA GLY A 97 8.34 -2.20 2.23
C GLY A 97 7.70 -1.32 1.16
N TRP A 98 7.54 -0.02 1.41
CA TRP A 98 7.07 0.95 0.41
C TRP A 98 8.16 1.29 -0.61
N ASP A 99 9.39 1.54 -0.15
CA ASP A 99 10.52 1.84 -1.04
C ASP A 99 10.78 0.71 -2.05
N ILE A 100 10.67 -0.54 -1.60
CA ILE A 100 10.77 -1.72 -2.46
C ILE A 100 9.48 -1.90 -3.27
N GLY A 101 8.32 -1.93 -2.60
CA GLY A 101 7.04 -2.31 -3.20
C GLY A 101 6.55 -1.36 -4.27
N ILE A 102 6.56 -0.05 -4.00
CA ILE A 102 6.20 0.97 -5.01
C ILE A 102 7.21 0.96 -6.15
N GLY A 103 8.47 0.62 -5.85
CA GLY A 103 9.51 0.43 -6.85
C GLY A 103 9.23 -0.71 -7.83
N LEU A 104 8.37 -1.68 -7.51
CA LEU A 104 7.98 -2.77 -8.42
C LEU A 104 6.82 -2.39 -9.36
N LEU A 105 6.17 -1.26 -9.11
CA LEU A 105 4.94 -0.84 -9.78
C LEU A 105 5.21 0.10 -10.95
N ARG A 106 4.27 0.12 -11.88
CA ARG A 106 4.17 1.12 -12.96
C ARG A 106 3.17 2.20 -12.59
N ARG A 107 3.36 3.41 -13.12
CA ARG A 107 2.32 4.45 -13.02
C ARG A 107 0.98 3.91 -13.55
N GLY A 108 -0.06 4.04 -12.74
CA GLY A 108 -1.40 3.51 -12.95
C GLY A 108 -1.66 2.13 -12.32
N ASP A 109 -0.64 1.42 -11.83
CA ASP A 109 -0.84 0.13 -11.17
C ASP A 109 -1.67 0.29 -9.90
N ARG A 110 -2.53 -0.70 -9.65
CA ARG A 110 -3.18 -0.93 -8.35
C ARG A 110 -2.70 -2.24 -7.79
N ALA A 111 -2.26 -2.23 -6.54
CA ALA A 111 -1.61 -3.38 -5.93
C ALA A 111 -1.92 -3.49 -4.44
N THR A 112 -1.70 -4.67 -3.88
CA THR A 112 -1.60 -4.89 -2.45
C THR A 112 -0.17 -5.29 -2.11
N LEU A 113 0.40 -4.64 -1.11
CA LEU A 113 1.69 -4.96 -0.52
C LEU A 113 1.47 -5.63 0.84
N PHE A 114 2.15 -6.75 1.06
CA PHE A 114 2.15 -7.52 2.30
C PHE A 114 3.52 -7.33 2.95
N ILE A 115 3.59 -6.42 3.92
CA ILE A 115 4.83 -5.89 4.45
C ILE A 115 5.13 -6.59 5.79
N PRO A 116 6.15 -7.46 5.85
CA PRO A 116 6.56 -8.06 7.11
C PRO A 116 7.11 -6.99 8.06
N PRO A 117 7.14 -7.24 9.38
CA PRO A 117 7.55 -6.24 10.38
C PRO A 117 8.93 -5.64 10.10
N ALA A 118 9.89 -6.46 9.64
CA ALA A 118 11.24 -6.04 9.31
C ALA A 118 11.32 -5.00 8.17
N LEU A 119 10.28 -4.91 7.33
CA LEU A 119 10.15 -3.91 6.26
C LEU A 119 9.08 -2.84 6.60
N GLY A 120 8.48 -2.92 7.78
CA GLY A 120 7.52 -1.96 8.33
C GLY A 120 8.09 -1.26 9.55
N TYR A 121 7.40 -1.40 10.69
CA TYR A 121 7.74 -0.72 11.95
C TYR A 121 8.51 -1.59 12.95
N GLY A 122 9.01 -2.76 12.52
CA GLY A 122 9.86 -3.62 13.35
C GLY A 122 9.18 -4.17 14.60
N SER A 123 10.00 -4.50 15.61
CA SER A 123 9.55 -4.99 16.92
C SER A 123 8.87 -3.92 17.76
N ASP A 124 9.14 -2.65 17.47
CA ASP A 124 8.70 -1.54 18.31
C ASP A 124 7.32 -1.03 17.89
N GLY A 125 6.98 -1.22 16.61
CA GLY A 125 5.70 -0.77 16.05
C GLY A 125 5.64 0.76 15.94
N TYR A 126 4.41 1.27 15.87
CA TYR A 126 4.09 2.69 15.96
C TYR A 126 2.88 2.86 16.88
N PRO A 127 3.06 2.79 18.21
CA PRO A 127 1.94 2.80 19.14
C PRO A 127 1.24 4.17 19.22
N PRO A 128 -0.08 4.20 19.47
CA PRO A 128 -0.96 3.04 19.70
C PRO A 128 -1.45 2.32 18.43
N GLU A 129 -1.26 2.88 17.24
CA GLU A 129 -1.93 2.43 16.01
C GLU A 129 -1.38 1.12 15.44
N ILE A 130 -0.06 0.90 15.55
CA ILE A 130 0.61 -0.28 14.99
C ILE A 130 1.38 -1.01 16.09
N PRO A 131 0.94 -2.22 16.48
CA PRO A 131 1.67 -3.03 17.44
C PRO A 131 3.06 -3.43 16.94
N GLY A 132 3.97 -3.63 17.87
CA GLY A 132 5.26 -4.25 17.60
C GLY A 132 5.13 -5.63 16.94
N GLY A 133 5.95 -5.89 15.92
CA GLY A 133 5.92 -7.16 15.18
C GLY A 133 4.69 -7.33 14.27
N ALA A 134 3.92 -6.27 14.00
CA ALA A 134 2.78 -6.35 13.10
C ALA A 134 3.21 -6.47 11.63
N GLU A 135 2.60 -7.43 10.93
CA GLU A 135 2.58 -7.44 9.46
C GLU A 135 1.49 -6.49 8.98
N LEU A 136 1.83 -5.69 7.96
CA LEU A 136 0.95 -4.67 7.41
C LEU A 136 0.46 -5.09 6.02
N LEU A 137 -0.77 -4.74 5.72
CA LEU A 137 -1.32 -4.85 4.37
C LEU A 137 -1.63 -3.45 3.85
N PHE A 138 -1.09 -3.12 2.69
CA PHE A 138 -1.35 -1.85 2.02
C PHE A 138 -1.97 -2.08 0.65
N TYR A 139 -3.19 -1.62 0.46
CA TYR A 139 -3.69 -1.35 -0.89
C TYR A 139 -3.09 -0.04 -1.37
N VAL A 140 -2.59 0.00 -2.60
CA VAL A 140 -1.94 1.18 -3.19
C VAL A 140 -2.37 1.40 -4.64
N GLU A 141 -2.52 2.67 -5.03
CA GLU A 141 -2.63 3.11 -6.41
C GLU A 141 -1.50 4.11 -6.71
N LEU A 142 -0.63 3.78 -7.67
CA LEU A 142 0.43 4.69 -8.11
C LEU A 142 -0.12 5.62 -9.19
N VAL A 143 -0.24 6.92 -8.92
CA VAL A 143 -0.91 7.90 -9.82
C VAL A 143 0.03 8.72 -10.71
#